data_AF-A0A8C3GTI1-F1
#
_entry.id   AF-A0A8C3GTI1-F1
#
_cell.length_a   1.000
_cell.length_b   1.000
_cell.length_c   1.000
_cell.angle_alpha   90.00
_cell.angle_beta   90.00
_cell.angle_gamma   90.00
#
_symmetry.space_group_name_H-M   'P 1'
#
loop_
_entity.id
_entity.type
_entity.pdbx_description
1 polymer ?
#
loop_
_entity_poly.entity_id
_entity_poly.type
_entity_poly.pdbx_seq_one_letter_code
_entity_poly.pdbx_strand_id
1 'polypeptide(L)'
;MKFFVPSGRAVSSGGLLWAPAVTAGAGGSVLVERTPGFAGTNTLVAAAAAVSPAAPVAPALPRGGHTCGLSQACRAVPRLLRLGFIKRRLQELPLLRPGFGPDAAPSTAFTMDGLNVSIAFFFLVVGVCQLLRWLSKRLLSPGTHGCLAREFAGSLQLCMSCLELRMLMDIGPWGGGFGLDVVLTLLFLLSAVHSASFDGASANPTVSLQEFLLLESSLAATVAKLLAQGVGTGTGWALTWLYWSWELTQLHFIQHLIAPECSSSIRASLPHAAFVEGSCSFLFHLVLLKVRQSHPLCRVPALAVTVTFLTYTAGPFTGAIFNPALATATTFHCSGNSFWDYIQVYWLGPLAGMLAALLLFQGNIPRLFQKNLLYSQKSKYKVPKAKVAAQVESDKPQQKRKAGKSNSEPRA
;
A
#
# COMPACT_ATOMS: atom_id res chain seq x y z
N MET A 1 31.66 -32.45 -42.56
CA MET A 1 33.08 -32.27 -42.90
C MET A 1 33.15 -31.48 -44.20
N LYS A 2 33.99 -30.43 -44.25
CA LYS A 2 34.45 -29.66 -45.43
C LYS A 2 33.51 -28.62 -46.08
N PHE A 3 33.73 -27.38 -45.65
CA PHE A 3 33.98 -26.13 -46.39
C PHE A 3 33.55 -25.99 -47.86
N PHE A 4 32.83 -24.90 -48.16
CA PHE A 4 33.20 -23.92 -49.20
C PHE A 4 32.49 -22.56 -48.97
N VAL A 5 33.21 -21.48 -49.28
CA VAL A 5 32.91 -20.02 -49.25
C VAL A 5 33.00 -19.54 -50.72
N PRO A 6 32.58 -18.34 -51.21
CA PRO A 6 31.60 -17.30 -50.82
C PRO A 6 30.64 -16.87 -51.98
N SER A 7 29.78 -15.87 -51.71
CA SER A 7 29.57 -14.63 -52.51
C SER A 7 28.12 -14.35 -52.95
N GLY A 8 27.62 -13.15 -52.59
CA GLY A 8 26.54 -12.46 -53.32
C GLY A 8 25.47 -11.74 -52.49
N ARG A 9 25.69 -10.43 -52.25
CA ARG A 9 24.77 -9.27 -52.03
C ARG A 9 23.24 -9.52 -52.02
N ALA A 10 22.38 -8.74 -51.37
CA ALA A 10 22.38 -7.59 -50.46
C ALA A 10 20.89 -7.31 -50.12
N VAL A 11 20.57 -6.53 -49.07
CA VAL A 11 19.57 -5.43 -49.04
C VAL A 11 19.30 -4.99 -47.58
N SER A 12 19.59 -3.70 -47.34
CA SER A 12 18.89 -2.67 -46.52
C SER A 12 18.29 -3.07 -45.16
N SER A 13 18.50 -2.37 -44.03
CA SER A 13 18.39 -0.92 -43.74
C SER A 13 18.93 -0.76 -42.30
N GLY A 14 19.76 0.19 -41.88
CA GLY A 14 19.67 1.65 -42.05
C GLY A 14 19.46 2.28 -40.67
N GLY A 15 20.54 2.54 -39.93
CA GLY A 15 20.53 3.28 -38.65
C GLY A 15 21.27 4.61 -38.79
N LEU A 16 20.84 5.62 -38.02
CA LEU A 16 21.56 6.87 -37.73
C LEU A 16 20.78 7.56 -36.57
N LEU A 17 21.31 7.67 -35.36
CA LEU A 17 22.16 8.78 -34.86
C LEU A 17 21.60 10.15 -35.21
N TRP A 18 20.95 10.83 -34.25
CA TRP A 18 20.79 12.29 -34.24
C TRP A 18 20.83 12.83 -32.81
N ALA A 19 21.81 13.71 -32.55
CA ALA A 19 21.83 14.67 -31.47
C ALA A 19 20.86 15.84 -31.79
N PRO A 20 20.69 16.79 -30.85
CA PRO A 20 20.90 18.17 -31.30
C PRO A 20 21.76 19.01 -30.36
N ALA A 21 22.43 19.96 -31.01
CA ALA A 21 23.34 20.94 -30.49
C ALA A 21 22.64 22.17 -29.90
N VAL A 22 23.43 22.88 -29.11
CA VAL A 22 23.23 24.23 -28.58
C VAL A 22 23.13 25.27 -29.70
N THR A 23 22.21 26.22 -29.57
CA THR A 23 22.32 27.55 -30.20
C THR A 23 22.13 28.64 -29.15
N ALA A 24 23.19 29.42 -28.95
CA ALA A 24 23.15 30.71 -28.30
C ALA A 24 22.65 31.78 -29.30
N GLY A 25 21.82 32.69 -28.81
CA GLY A 25 21.38 33.90 -29.53
C GLY A 25 21.13 35.01 -28.51
N ALA A 26 21.84 36.12 -28.68
CA ALA A 26 22.00 37.21 -27.74
C ALA A 26 20.86 38.25 -27.79
N GLY A 27 20.67 38.96 -26.66
CA GLY A 27 20.42 40.42 -26.63
C GLY A 27 18.97 40.90 -26.69
N GLY A 28 18.50 41.54 -25.62
CA GLY A 28 17.28 42.36 -25.64
C GLY A 28 16.76 42.71 -24.24
N SER A 29 17.22 43.83 -23.69
CA SER A 29 16.73 44.43 -22.44
C SER A 29 15.41 45.19 -22.64
N VAL A 30 14.75 45.46 -21.51
CA VAL A 30 13.77 46.54 -21.23
C VAL A 30 12.30 46.25 -21.64
N LEU A 31 11.38 46.11 -20.67
CA LEU A 31 10.50 47.22 -20.24
C LEU A 31 9.61 46.81 -19.06
N VAL A 32 9.58 47.72 -18.09
CA VAL A 32 8.64 47.84 -16.98
C VAL A 32 7.26 48.18 -17.53
N GLU A 33 6.20 47.52 -17.09
CA GLU A 33 4.88 48.16 -17.06
C GLU A 33 4.10 47.80 -15.80
N ARG A 34 3.46 48.84 -15.27
CA ARG A 34 2.95 49.03 -13.93
C ARG A 34 1.44 49.23 -14.05
N THR A 35 0.63 48.40 -13.36
CA THR A 35 -0.71 48.73 -12.75
C THR A 35 -1.85 49.18 -13.69
N PRO A 36 -3.13 49.32 -13.25
CA PRO A 36 -3.77 49.17 -11.91
C PRO A 36 -4.87 48.07 -11.91
N GLY A 37 -5.43 47.56 -10.81
CA GLY A 37 -5.88 48.18 -9.56
C GLY A 37 -7.42 48.23 -9.57
N PHE A 38 -8.09 47.43 -8.74
CA PHE A 38 -9.41 47.80 -8.22
C PHE A 38 -9.65 47.18 -6.85
N ALA A 39 -9.98 48.08 -5.93
CA ALA A 39 -10.23 47.85 -4.51
C ALA A 39 -11.66 47.35 -4.27
N GLY A 40 -11.86 46.70 -3.12
CA GLY A 40 -13.17 46.27 -2.64
C GLY A 40 -13.09 45.69 -1.25
N THR A 41 -12.87 46.57 -0.28
CA THR A 41 -12.96 46.38 1.17
C THR A 41 -14.23 45.65 1.61
N ASN A 42 -14.13 44.77 2.61
CA ASN A 42 -14.97 44.86 3.82
C ASN A 42 -14.41 44.00 4.96
N THR A 43 -13.86 44.72 5.93
CA THR A 43 -13.57 44.31 7.29
C THR A 43 -14.88 44.02 8.02
N LEU A 44 -14.96 42.94 8.79
CA LEU A 44 -15.82 42.91 9.98
C LEU A 44 -15.27 41.95 11.04
N VAL A 45 -15.36 42.46 12.25
CA VAL A 45 -14.71 42.10 13.49
C VAL A 45 -15.39 40.92 14.19
N ALA A 46 -14.57 40.21 14.97
CA ALA A 46 -14.80 39.24 16.03
C ALA A 46 -16.20 39.15 16.67
N ALA A 47 -16.59 37.92 17.03
CA ALA A 47 -17.23 37.64 18.32
C ALA A 47 -17.04 36.16 18.71
N ALA A 48 -16.30 35.94 19.81
CA ALA A 48 -16.32 34.71 20.57
C ALA A 48 -17.56 34.71 21.48
N ALA A 49 -18.30 33.61 21.54
CA ALA A 49 -19.35 33.40 22.53
C ALA A 49 -19.28 31.97 23.07
N ALA A 50 -18.93 31.87 24.34
CA ALA A 50 -19.02 30.67 25.16
C ALA A 50 -20.46 30.51 25.66
N VAL A 51 -21.03 29.31 25.57
CA VAL A 51 -22.23 28.91 26.32
C VAL A 51 -22.07 27.45 26.75
N SER A 52 -22.16 27.22 28.06
CA SER A 52 -22.24 25.90 28.71
C SER A 52 -23.71 25.45 28.87
N PRO A 53 -23.99 24.17 29.15
CA PRO A 53 -25.23 23.50 28.74
C PRO A 53 -26.32 23.47 29.83
N ALA A 54 -27.58 23.39 29.39
CA ALA A 54 -28.74 23.03 30.21
C ALA A 54 -29.32 21.68 29.74
N ALA A 55 -29.57 20.79 30.69
CA ALA A 55 -30.18 19.47 30.50
C ALA A 55 -31.70 19.56 30.24
N PRO A 56 -32.31 18.49 29.69
CA PRO A 56 -33.48 17.97 30.38
C PRO A 56 -33.54 16.43 30.49
N VAL A 57 -34.44 16.06 31.40
CA VAL A 57 -34.77 14.80 32.04
C VAL A 57 -35.32 13.72 31.09
N ALA A 58 -34.96 12.46 31.35
CA ALA A 58 -35.50 11.26 30.73
C ALA A 58 -36.59 10.59 31.61
N PRO A 59 -37.54 9.83 31.04
CA PRO A 59 -38.23 8.75 31.73
C PRO A 59 -37.63 7.37 31.38
N ALA A 60 -37.91 6.40 32.25
CA ALA A 60 -37.11 5.20 32.52
C ALA A 60 -37.48 3.92 31.72
N LEU A 61 -36.42 3.13 31.42
CA LEU A 61 -36.26 1.65 31.37
C LEU A 61 -37.18 0.76 30.47
N PRO A 62 -36.77 -0.48 30.04
CA PRO A 62 -35.84 -1.38 30.74
C PRO A 62 -34.74 -2.14 29.94
N ARG A 63 -33.64 -2.38 30.69
CA ARG A 63 -32.73 -3.54 30.75
C ARG A 63 -32.37 -4.33 29.48
N GLY A 64 -31.08 -4.27 29.13
CA GLY A 64 -30.35 -5.40 28.54
C GLY A 64 -29.31 -4.96 27.52
N GLY A 65 -28.04 -4.91 27.90
CA GLY A 65 -26.94 -4.71 26.95
C GLY A 65 -25.79 -3.91 27.55
N HIS A 66 -24.72 -4.60 27.93
CA HIS A 66 -23.50 -4.02 28.47
C HIS A 66 -22.86 -3.05 27.46
N THR A 67 -23.06 -1.75 27.68
CA THR A 67 -22.18 -0.69 27.16
C THR A 67 -20.96 -0.59 28.07
N CYS A 68 -19.75 -0.61 27.52
CA CYS A 68 -18.56 -0.19 28.26
C CYS A 68 -17.83 0.92 27.49
N GLY A 69 -17.54 1.98 28.24
CA GLY A 69 -17.19 3.30 27.75
C GLY A 69 -15.80 3.43 27.15
N LEU A 70 -15.74 4.25 26.10
CA LEU A 70 -14.55 4.99 25.70
C LEU A 70 -14.19 5.99 26.82
N SER A 71 -13.47 5.57 27.85
CA SER A 71 -12.69 6.46 28.71
C SER A 71 -11.83 5.67 29.70
N GLN A 72 -10.81 4.96 29.22
CA GLN A 72 -9.63 4.57 30.04
C GLN A 72 -8.44 4.02 29.25
N ALA A 73 -8.26 4.41 27.98
CA ALA A 73 -7.14 3.96 27.15
C ALA A 73 -6.15 5.09 26.79
N CYS A 74 -5.96 6.07 27.69
CA CYS A 74 -4.98 7.15 27.54
C CYS A 74 -3.97 7.27 28.69
N ARG A 75 -3.84 6.26 29.57
CA ARG A 75 -2.78 6.26 30.60
C ARG A 75 -2.21 4.86 30.81
N ALA A 76 -1.28 4.48 29.95
CA ALA A 76 -0.25 3.49 30.24
C ALA A 76 0.82 3.54 29.13
N VAL A 77 1.56 4.65 29.07
CA VAL A 77 2.88 4.68 28.43
C VAL A 77 3.86 4.33 29.56
N PRO A 78 4.51 3.15 29.56
CA PRO A 78 5.51 2.89 30.57
C PRO A 78 6.76 3.68 30.24
N ARG A 79 7.11 4.56 31.18
CA ARG A 79 8.41 5.20 31.34
C ARG A 79 9.52 4.14 31.32
N LEU A 80 10.25 4.04 30.23
CA LEU A 80 11.58 3.40 30.15
C LEU A 80 12.57 4.33 29.44
N LEU A 81 12.57 5.59 29.89
CA LEU A 81 13.56 6.61 29.56
C LEU A 81 14.11 7.12 30.89
N ARG A 82 14.99 6.33 31.51
CA ARG A 82 15.99 6.75 32.51
C ARG A 82 16.74 5.52 32.99
N LEU A 83 17.85 5.23 32.32
CA LEU A 83 19.08 4.81 32.98
C LEU A 83 20.21 5.11 32.00
N GLY A 84 20.90 6.21 32.29
CA GLY A 84 22.09 6.60 31.56
C GLY A 84 23.17 5.55 31.77
N PHE A 85 23.55 4.90 30.70
CA PHE A 85 24.80 4.18 30.55
C PHE A 85 25.06 4.10 29.05
N ILE A 86 25.72 5.13 28.50
CA ILE A 86 26.67 5.14 27.38
C ILE A 86 27.12 6.60 27.26
N LYS A 87 27.98 7.02 28.20
CA LYS A 87 28.85 8.20 28.04
C LYS A 87 30.20 7.91 28.68
N ARG A 88 30.76 6.73 28.33
CA ARG A 88 32.09 6.31 28.73
C ARG A 88 32.61 5.19 27.84
N ARG A 89 32.81 5.51 26.56
CA ARG A 89 33.82 4.81 25.74
C ARG A 89 34.24 5.64 24.52
N LEU A 90 34.40 6.95 24.73
CA LEU A 90 35.01 7.86 23.77
C LEU A 90 36.26 8.48 24.41
N GLN A 91 37.24 7.63 24.67
CA GLN A 91 38.63 7.90 25.03
C GLN A 91 39.24 6.50 25.18
N GLU A 92 40.42 6.27 24.61
CA GLU A 92 41.11 4.98 24.44
C GLU A 92 40.77 4.19 23.14
N LEU A 93 41.30 4.64 21.99
CA LEU A 93 42.28 3.89 21.16
C LEU A 93 42.65 4.70 19.88
N PRO A 94 43.78 4.41 19.20
CA PRO A 94 44.80 5.41 18.88
C PRO A 94 44.72 5.89 17.43
N LEU A 95 45.21 7.11 17.23
CA LEU A 95 45.50 7.68 15.91
C LEU A 95 46.57 6.87 15.15
N LEU A 96 46.46 6.98 13.82
CA LEU A 96 47.38 6.56 12.74
C LEU A 96 47.29 5.12 12.22
N ARG A 97 46.65 5.00 11.04
CA ARG A 97 47.34 4.45 9.86
C ARG A 97 46.90 5.19 8.58
N PRO A 98 47.82 5.72 7.77
CA PRO A 98 47.50 6.37 6.51
C PRO A 98 47.44 5.34 5.38
N GLY A 99 46.53 5.51 4.42
CA GLY A 99 46.51 4.70 3.20
C GLY A 99 45.18 4.70 2.46
N PHE A 100 44.67 5.86 2.05
CA PHE A 100 43.63 5.94 1.03
C PHE A 100 44.30 6.28 -0.31
N GLY A 101 44.57 5.25 -1.11
CA GLY A 101 44.74 5.38 -2.55
C GLY A 101 43.38 5.13 -3.24
N PRO A 102 43.09 5.73 -4.40
CA PRO A 102 41.78 5.70 -5.04
C PRO A 102 41.36 4.32 -5.63
N ASP A 103 42.19 3.29 -5.53
CA ASP A 103 41.96 1.99 -6.20
C ASP A 103 41.90 0.77 -5.25
N ALA A 104 41.72 0.98 -3.93
CA ALA A 104 41.59 -0.14 -3.00
C ALA A 104 40.14 -0.66 -2.98
N ALA A 105 39.90 -1.81 -3.64
CA ALA A 105 38.66 -2.56 -3.46
C ALA A 105 38.41 -2.81 -1.96
N PRO A 106 37.18 -2.60 -1.44
CA PRO A 106 36.89 -2.86 -0.04
C PRO A 106 37.24 -4.32 0.28
N SER A 107 37.98 -4.54 1.38
CA SER A 107 38.38 -5.88 1.79
C SER A 107 37.14 -6.77 1.90
N THR A 108 37.16 -7.94 1.27
CA THR A 108 36.03 -8.89 1.18
C THR A 108 35.38 -9.21 2.53
N ALA A 109 36.13 -9.12 3.63
CA ALA A 109 35.62 -9.27 4.99
C ALA A 109 34.57 -8.19 5.37
N PHE A 110 34.84 -6.91 5.07
CA PHE A 110 33.92 -5.81 5.39
C PHE A 110 32.61 -5.90 4.59
N THR A 111 32.68 -6.37 3.35
CA THR A 111 31.50 -6.55 2.48
C THR A 111 30.62 -7.71 2.97
N MET A 112 31.21 -8.80 3.49
CA MET A 112 30.42 -9.93 4.00
C MET A 112 29.73 -9.60 5.33
N ASP A 113 30.37 -8.82 6.19
CA ASP A 113 29.81 -8.46 7.50
C ASP A 113 28.53 -7.60 7.37
N GLY A 114 28.51 -6.62 6.46
CA GLY A 114 27.33 -5.79 6.19
C GLY A 114 26.10 -6.61 5.80
N LEU A 115 26.26 -7.48 4.79
CA LEU A 115 25.19 -8.33 4.28
C LEU A 115 24.71 -9.34 5.34
N ASN A 116 25.65 -9.96 6.07
CA ASN A 116 25.31 -10.93 7.12
C ASN A 116 24.49 -10.30 8.24
N VAL A 117 24.83 -9.07 8.64
CA VAL A 117 24.08 -8.34 9.66
C VAL A 117 22.67 -7.99 9.17
N SER A 118 22.49 -7.55 7.92
CA SER A 118 21.16 -7.30 7.36
C SER A 118 20.34 -8.59 7.21
N ILE A 119 20.96 -9.71 6.82
CA ILE A 119 20.30 -11.03 6.78
C ILE A 119 19.84 -11.45 8.18
N ALA A 120 20.70 -11.31 9.19
CA ALA A 120 20.36 -11.58 10.58
C ALA A 120 19.22 -10.69 11.07
N PHE A 121 19.22 -9.41 10.69
CA PHE A 121 18.11 -8.48 10.95
C PHE A 121 16.81 -9.00 10.33
N PHE A 122 16.80 -9.39 9.05
CA PHE A 122 15.59 -9.94 8.42
C PHE A 122 15.05 -11.17 9.14
N PHE A 123 15.91 -12.11 9.54
CA PHE A 123 15.50 -13.27 10.32
C PHE A 123 14.95 -12.89 11.70
N LEU A 124 15.58 -11.93 12.38
CA LEU A 124 15.11 -11.41 13.66
C LEU A 124 13.71 -10.77 13.53
N VAL A 125 13.52 -9.90 12.53
CA VAL A 125 12.25 -9.25 12.23
C VAL A 125 11.14 -10.28 11.97
N VAL A 126 11.41 -11.26 11.12
CA VAL A 126 10.46 -12.35 10.83
C VAL A 126 10.16 -13.14 12.11
N GLY A 127 11.18 -13.54 12.86
CA GLY A 127 11.05 -14.30 14.11
C GLY A 127 10.20 -13.58 15.16
N VAL A 128 10.48 -12.30 15.41
CA VAL A 128 9.71 -11.46 16.35
C VAL A 128 8.26 -11.32 15.89
N CYS A 129 8.01 -11.10 14.60
CA CYS A 129 6.65 -10.98 14.08
C CYS A 129 5.89 -12.32 14.15
N GLN A 130 6.56 -13.45 13.92
CA GLN A 130 5.96 -14.78 14.10
C GLN A 130 5.64 -15.06 15.56
N LEU A 131 6.55 -14.72 16.48
CA LEU A 131 6.32 -14.83 17.91
C LEU A 131 5.13 -13.96 18.34
N LEU A 132 5.03 -12.73 17.84
CA LEU A 132 3.91 -11.83 18.13
C LEU A 132 2.58 -12.40 17.65
N ARG A 133 2.54 -12.95 16.43
CA ARG A 133 1.33 -13.63 15.89
C ARG A 133 0.96 -14.84 16.74
N TRP A 134 1.94 -15.65 17.12
CA TRP A 134 1.72 -16.84 17.95
C TRP A 134 1.23 -16.48 19.36
N LEU A 135 1.87 -15.50 20.02
CA LEU A 135 1.45 -15.00 21.33
C LEU A 135 0.05 -14.40 21.26
N SER A 136 -0.26 -13.64 20.20
CA SER A 136 -1.61 -13.11 20.00
C SER A 136 -2.65 -14.21 19.90
N LYS A 137 -2.37 -15.32 19.21
CA LYS A 137 -3.29 -16.47 19.12
C LYS A 137 -3.48 -17.18 20.46
N ARG A 138 -2.46 -17.16 21.33
CA ARG A 138 -2.51 -17.79 22.65
C ARG A 138 -3.15 -16.93 23.73
N LEU A 139 -2.90 -15.61 23.71
CA LEU A 139 -3.23 -14.70 24.81
C LEU A 139 -4.47 -13.84 24.54
N LEU A 140 -4.82 -13.58 23.28
CA LEU A 140 -5.91 -12.68 22.92
C LEU A 140 -7.10 -13.48 22.38
N SER A 141 -8.31 -12.98 22.62
CA SER A 141 -9.52 -13.62 22.09
C SER A 141 -9.52 -13.63 20.55
N PRO A 142 -10.03 -14.69 19.91
CA PRO A 142 -9.91 -14.94 18.46
C PRO A 142 -10.69 -13.98 17.54
N GLY A 143 -11.15 -12.83 18.03
CA GLY A 143 -11.90 -11.82 17.27
C GLY A 143 -11.04 -10.65 16.82
N THR A 144 -11.50 -9.43 17.14
CA THR A 144 -10.91 -8.16 16.71
C THR A 144 -9.44 -8.01 17.09
N HIS A 145 -9.05 -8.45 18.29
CA HIS A 145 -7.67 -8.33 18.77
C HIS A 145 -6.68 -9.18 17.95
N GLY A 146 -7.07 -10.39 17.56
CA GLY A 146 -6.26 -11.22 16.67
C GLY A 146 -6.13 -10.66 15.26
N CYS A 147 -7.14 -9.93 14.77
CA CYS A 147 -7.04 -9.21 13.49
C CYS A 147 -6.05 -8.03 13.58
N LEU A 148 -6.18 -7.20 14.62
CA LEU A 148 -5.30 -6.06 14.86
C LEU A 148 -3.84 -6.48 14.99
N ALA A 149 -3.56 -7.53 15.76
CA ALA A 149 -2.20 -8.02 15.96
C ALA A 149 -1.57 -8.54 14.65
N ARG A 150 -2.36 -9.19 13.78
CA ARG A 150 -1.89 -9.67 12.48
C ARG A 150 -1.57 -8.52 11.52
N GLU A 151 -2.43 -7.51 11.45
CA GLU A 151 -2.18 -6.30 10.64
C GLU A 151 -0.97 -5.52 11.13
N PHE A 152 -0.84 -5.34 12.46
CA PHE A 152 0.32 -4.71 13.07
C PHE A 152 1.60 -5.48 12.75
N ALA A 153 1.64 -6.79 13.02
CA ALA A 153 2.83 -7.62 12.77
C ALA A 153 3.17 -7.70 11.27
N GLY A 154 2.17 -7.76 10.39
CA GLY A 154 2.36 -7.71 8.94
C GLY A 154 3.02 -6.41 8.50
N SER A 155 2.45 -5.29 8.93
CA SER A 155 2.92 -3.95 8.54
C SER A 155 4.28 -3.61 9.15
N LEU A 156 4.52 -4.05 10.39
CA LEU A 156 5.81 -3.95 11.07
C LEU A 156 6.89 -4.71 10.30
N GLN A 157 6.64 -5.99 10.00
CA GLN A 157 7.57 -6.83 9.23
C GLN A 157 7.88 -6.21 7.87
N LEU A 158 6.85 -5.80 7.13
CA LEU A 158 7.00 -5.18 5.81
C LEU A 158 7.82 -3.89 5.87
N CYS A 159 7.53 -3.01 6.83
CA CYS A 159 8.21 -1.73 6.97
C CYS A 159 9.68 -1.87 7.32
N MET A 160 10.01 -2.69 8.33
CA MET A 160 11.40 -2.90 8.76
C MET A 160 12.22 -3.57 7.65
N SER A 161 11.66 -4.59 7.01
CA SER A 161 12.32 -5.25 5.88
C SER A 161 12.51 -4.32 4.69
N CYS A 162 11.53 -3.45 4.39
CA CYS A 162 11.63 -2.47 3.30
C CYS A 162 12.73 -1.44 3.56
N LEU A 163 12.79 -0.87 4.77
CA LEU A 163 13.79 0.14 5.11
C LEU A 163 15.22 -0.41 5.06
N GLU A 164 15.47 -1.57 5.67
CA GLU A 164 16.80 -2.18 5.66
C GLU A 164 17.22 -2.60 4.25
N LEU A 165 16.30 -3.14 3.44
CA LEU A 165 16.57 -3.47 2.05
C LEU A 165 16.84 -2.22 1.20
N ARG A 166 16.15 -1.11 1.49
CA ARG A 166 16.37 0.17 0.83
C ARG A 166 17.74 0.75 1.13
N MET A 167 18.21 0.65 2.37
CA MET A 167 19.58 0.98 2.74
C MET A 167 20.58 0.16 1.91
N LEU A 168 20.36 -1.15 1.75
CA LEU A 168 21.21 -1.99 0.90
C LEU A 168 21.13 -1.60 -0.59
N MET A 169 19.99 -1.12 -1.07
CA MET A 169 19.83 -0.64 -2.45
C MET A 169 20.57 0.67 -2.68
N ASP A 170 20.44 1.61 -1.74
CA ASP A 170 20.95 2.97 -1.89
C ASP A 170 22.44 3.04 -1.56
N ILE A 171 22.91 2.37 -0.51
CA ILE A 171 24.31 2.39 -0.04
C ILE A 171 25.10 1.17 -0.52
N GLY A 172 24.47 0.00 -0.59
CA GLY A 172 25.16 -1.26 -0.87
C GLY A 172 26.04 -1.30 -2.12
N PRO A 173 25.67 -0.69 -3.27
CA PRO A 173 26.52 -0.71 -4.47
C PRO A 173 27.89 -0.04 -4.29
N TRP A 174 27.98 1.02 -3.49
CA TRP A 174 29.22 1.80 -3.30
C TRP A 174 29.86 1.56 -1.92
N GLY A 175 29.07 1.26 -0.89
CA GLY A 175 29.56 0.96 0.46
C GLY A 175 29.87 -0.52 0.72
N GLY A 176 29.27 -1.44 -0.04
CA GLY A 176 29.39 -2.89 0.18
C GLY A 176 29.71 -3.71 -1.08
N GLY A 177 29.79 -3.09 -2.25
CA GLY A 177 30.00 -3.77 -3.53
C GLY A 177 28.86 -4.71 -3.93
N PHE A 178 27.66 -4.53 -3.39
CA PHE A 178 26.52 -5.41 -3.70
C PHE A 178 25.88 -5.01 -5.03
N GLY A 179 25.79 -5.97 -5.94
CA GLY A 179 25.05 -5.81 -7.18
C GLY A 179 23.54 -5.74 -6.96
N LEU A 180 22.84 -5.20 -7.96
CA LEU A 180 21.37 -5.17 -7.99
C LEU A 180 20.76 -6.59 -7.85
N ASP A 181 21.44 -7.61 -8.37
CA ASP A 181 21.00 -9.01 -8.29
C ASP A 181 20.81 -9.50 -6.84
N VAL A 182 21.69 -9.10 -5.92
CA VAL A 182 21.61 -9.48 -4.51
C VAL A 182 20.38 -8.83 -3.86
N VAL A 183 20.20 -7.53 -4.10
CA VAL A 183 19.07 -6.76 -3.56
C VAL A 183 17.74 -7.28 -4.10
N LEU A 184 17.65 -7.59 -5.39
CA LEU A 184 16.45 -8.17 -6.01
C LEU A 184 16.15 -9.58 -5.49
N THR A 185 17.19 -10.40 -5.27
CA THR A 185 17.04 -11.73 -4.67
C THR A 185 16.50 -11.62 -3.25
N LEU A 186 17.06 -10.71 -2.43
CA LEU A 186 16.56 -10.44 -1.08
C LEU A 186 15.12 -9.90 -1.11
N LEU A 187 14.80 -8.99 -2.03
CA LEU A 187 13.44 -8.49 -2.21
C LEU A 187 12.45 -9.63 -2.49
N PHE A 188 12.81 -10.53 -3.40
CA PHE A 188 11.99 -11.70 -3.72
C PHE A 188 11.78 -12.58 -2.49
N LEU A 189 12.86 -12.93 -1.79
CA LEU A 189 12.80 -13.77 -0.59
C LEU A 189 11.97 -13.12 0.52
N LEU A 190 12.17 -11.83 0.79
CA LEU A 190 11.41 -11.08 1.80
C LEU A 190 9.93 -10.98 1.42
N SER A 191 9.62 -10.73 0.16
CA SER A 191 8.24 -10.70 -0.35
C SER A 191 7.57 -12.08 -0.25
N ALA A 192 8.31 -13.16 -0.53
CA ALA A 192 7.83 -14.53 -0.37
C ALA A 192 7.59 -14.87 1.10
N VAL A 193 8.54 -14.56 1.99
CA VAL A 193 8.41 -14.80 3.42
C VAL A 193 7.25 -14.00 4.00
N HIS A 194 7.11 -12.71 3.64
CA HIS A 194 5.98 -11.88 4.04
C HIS A 194 4.66 -12.48 3.55
N SER A 195 4.56 -12.87 2.28
CA SER A 195 3.36 -13.49 1.70
C SER A 195 3.04 -14.86 2.31
N ALA A 196 4.03 -15.59 2.83
CA ALA A 196 3.82 -16.84 3.54
C ALA A 196 3.46 -16.63 5.02
N SER A 197 3.98 -15.58 5.65
CA SER A 197 3.88 -15.35 7.10
C SER A 197 2.72 -14.43 7.53
N PHE A 198 2.15 -13.65 6.61
CA PHE A 198 1.18 -12.60 6.96
C PHE A 198 -0.19 -13.10 7.47
N ASP A 199 -0.46 -14.41 7.46
CA ASP A 199 -1.58 -15.06 8.19
C ASP A 199 -2.96 -14.40 7.94
N GLY A 200 -3.19 -13.94 6.71
CA GLY A 200 -4.44 -13.28 6.30
C GLY A 200 -4.60 -11.83 6.79
N ALA A 201 -3.53 -11.17 7.24
CA ALA A 201 -3.48 -9.71 7.31
C ALA A 201 -3.61 -9.10 5.91
N SER A 202 -3.90 -7.82 5.79
CA SER A 202 -3.82 -7.11 4.51
C SER A 202 -2.48 -6.39 4.38
N ALA A 203 -1.95 -5.83 5.47
CA ALA A 203 -0.68 -5.07 5.56
C ALA A 203 -0.53 -3.92 4.54
N ASN A 204 -1.61 -3.54 3.85
CA ASN A 204 -1.68 -2.52 2.83
C ASN A 204 -3.10 -1.91 2.83
N PRO A 205 -3.23 -0.57 2.96
CA PRO A 205 -4.51 0.11 2.92
C PRO A 205 -5.36 -0.19 1.68
N THR A 206 -4.76 -0.31 0.50
CA THR A 206 -5.51 -0.59 -0.73
C THR A 206 -6.08 -2.01 -0.72
N VAL A 207 -5.39 -2.98 -0.10
CA VAL A 207 -5.87 -4.35 0.09
C VAL A 207 -7.01 -4.41 1.10
N SER A 208 -6.90 -3.69 2.23
CA SER A 208 -8.01 -3.60 3.19
C SER A 208 -9.25 -2.92 2.60
N LEU A 209 -9.06 -1.89 1.78
CA LEU A 209 -10.16 -1.23 1.09
C LEU A 209 -10.77 -2.14 0.01
N GLN A 210 -9.95 -2.92 -0.71
CA GLN A 210 -10.45 -3.94 -1.62
C GLN A 210 -11.37 -4.93 -0.91
N GLU A 211 -10.96 -5.51 0.22
CA GLU A 211 -11.80 -6.44 1.00
C GLU A 211 -13.13 -5.79 1.43
N PHE A 212 -13.12 -4.52 1.82
CA PHE A 212 -14.33 -3.77 2.13
C PHE A 212 -15.26 -3.60 0.92
N LEU A 213 -14.71 -3.21 -0.23
CA LEU A 213 -15.45 -3.02 -1.47
C LEU A 213 -16.08 -4.32 -2.00
N LEU A 214 -15.43 -5.45 -1.70
CA LEU A 214 -15.88 -6.80 -2.03
C LEU A 214 -16.81 -7.45 -1.01
N LEU A 215 -17.28 -6.71 0.01
CA LEU A 215 -18.15 -7.20 1.10
C LEU A 215 -17.51 -8.26 2.01
N GLU A 216 -16.19 -8.39 2.00
CA GLU A 216 -15.46 -9.37 2.81
C GLU A 216 -15.08 -8.83 4.19
N SER A 217 -15.09 -7.50 4.35
CA SER A 217 -14.80 -6.80 5.59
C SER A 217 -15.88 -5.76 5.90
N SER A 218 -16.20 -5.58 7.19
CA SER A 218 -17.07 -4.48 7.64
C SER A 218 -16.31 -3.15 7.67
N LEU A 219 -17.03 -2.02 7.71
CA LEU A 219 -16.39 -0.70 7.80
C LEU A 219 -15.53 -0.59 9.06
N ALA A 220 -16.08 -1.02 10.21
CA ALA A 220 -15.37 -0.98 11.49
C ALA A 220 -14.09 -1.85 11.48
N ALA A 221 -14.17 -3.06 10.91
CA ALA A 221 -12.99 -3.92 10.76
C ALA A 221 -11.95 -3.27 9.84
N THR A 222 -12.37 -2.65 8.74
CA THR A 222 -11.47 -1.98 7.79
C THR A 222 -10.76 -0.80 8.45
N VAL A 223 -11.48 0.06 9.18
CA VAL A 223 -10.87 1.17 9.93
C VAL A 223 -9.87 0.64 10.97
N ALA A 224 -10.24 -0.41 11.69
CA ALA A 224 -9.34 -1.07 12.65
C ALA A 224 -8.06 -1.60 11.98
N LYS A 225 -8.16 -2.22 10.79
CA LYS A 225 -7.01 -2.67 10.01
C LYS A 225 -6.11 -1.49 9.59
N LEU A 226 -6.69 -0.41 9.07
CA LEU A 226 -5.93 0.78 8.65
C LEU A 226 -5.16 1.40 9.81
N LEU A 227 -5.79 1.51 11.00
CA LEU A 227 -5.11 2.00 12.20
C LEU A 227 -3.97 1.08 12.63
N ALA A 228 -4.20 -0.24 12.64
CA ALA A 228 -3.14 -1.21 12.96
C ALA A 228 -1.98 -1.18 11.97
N GLN A 229 -2.26 -0.97 10.68
CA GLN A 229 -1.24 -0.81 9.65
C GLN A 229 -0.41 0.46 9.85
N GLY A 230 -1.07 1.58 10.15
CA GLY A 230 -0.39 2.85 10.47
C GLY A 230 0.50 2.71 11.71
N VAL A 231 -0.01 2.11 12.79
CA VAL A 231 0.78 1.87 14.01
C VAL A 231 1.93 0.89 13.74
N GLY A 232 1.70 -0.17 12.97
CA GLY A 232 2.73 -1.16 12.62
C GLY A 232 3.85 -0.58 11.77
N THR A 233 3.51 0.18 10.71
CA THR A 233 4.51 0.87 9.88
C THR A 233 5.25 1.97 10.65
N GLY A 234 4.55 2.79 11.44
CA GLY A 234 5.20 3.81 12.29
C GLY A 234 6.15 3.21 13.34
N THR A 235 5.76 2.10 13.96
CA THR A 235 6.63 1.35 14.90
C THR A 235 7.82 0.75 14.16
N GLY A 236 7.61 0.20 12.97
CA GLY A 236 8.69 -0.38 12.15
C GLY A 236 9.72 0.65 11.73
N TRP A 237 9.26 1.84 11.32
CA TRP A 237 10.14 2.98 11.05
C TRP A 237 10.97 3.36 12.26
N ALA A 238 10.33 3.56 13.42
CA ALA A 238 11.04 3.96 14.65
C ALA A 238 12.07 2.90 15.12
N LEU A 239 11.71 1.61 15.07
CA LEU A 239 12.62 0.53 15.45
C LEU A 239 13.77 0.36 14.47
N THR A 240 13.55 0.57 13.17
CA THR A 240 14.62 0.51 12.17
C THR A 240 15.58 1.68 12.35
N TRP A 241 15.07 2.87 12.65
CA TRP A 241 15.92 4.03 12.97
C TRP A 241 16.79 3.78 14.20
N LEU A 242 16.19 3.21 15.26
CA LEU A 242 16.93 2.81 16.46
C LEU A 242 18.00 1.77 16.14
N TYR A 243 17.66 0.78 15.31
CA TYR A 243 18.59 -0.25 14.87
C TYR A 243 19.77 0.34 14.10
N TRP A 244 19.54 1.28 13.18
CA TRP A 244 20.60 1.99 12.47
C TRP A 244 21.49 2.80 13.41
N SER A 245 20.93 3.40 14.47
CA SER A 245 21.73 4.13 15.48
C SER A 245 22.65 3.26 16.34
N TRP A 246 22.53 1.92 16.26
CA TRP A 246 23.50 1.03 16.90
C TRP A 246 24.79 0.87 16.10
N GLU A 247 24.83 1.38 14.85
CA GLU A 247 26.05 1.49 14.04
C GLU A 247 26.83 0.16 13.93
N LEU A 248 26.09 -0.96 13.85
CA LEU A 248 26.68 -2.31 13.87
C LEU A 248 27.63 -2.57 12.69
N THR A 249 27.44 -1.85 11.59
CA THR A 249 28.26 -1.94 10.38
C THR A 249 28.51 -0.55 9.81
N GLN A 250 29.48 -0.41 8.92
CA GLN A 250 29.74 0.85 8.20
C GLN A 250 28.50 1.30 7.39
N LEU A 251 27.72 0.35 6.86
CA LEU A 251 26.48 0.66 6.14
C LEU A 251 25.45 1.29 7.08
N HIS A 252 25.28 0.74 8.28
CA HIS A 252 24.37 1.30 9.30
C HIS A 252 24.84 2.65 9.81
N PHE A 253 26.15 2.83 9.99
CA PHE A 253 26.73 4.12 10.35
C PHE A 253 26.45 5.19 9.29
N ILE A 254 26.76 4.91 8.01
CA ILE A 254 26.48 5.85 6.91
C ILE A 254 24.98 6.12 6.81
N GLN A 255 24.14 5.08 6.87
CA GLN A 255 22.68 5.24 6.83
C GLN A 255 22.18 6.12 7.97
N HIS A 256 22.67 5.94 9.19
CA HIS A 256 22.28 6.75 10.34
C HIS A 256 22.62 8.24 10.15
N LEU A 257 23.77 8.54 9.52
CA LEU A 257 24.19 9.91 9.22
C LEU A 257 23.35 10.58 8.13
N ILE A 258 22.95 9.84 7.09
CA ILE A 258 22.21 10.42 5.95
C ILE A 258 20.69 10.45 6.15
N ALA A 259 20.15 9.55 6.98
CA ALA A 259 18.71 9.40 7.15
C ALA A 259 17.97 10.68 7.58
N PRO A 260 18.53 11.59 8.42
CA PRO A 260 17.90 12.87 8.74
C PRO A 260 17.68 13.79 7.53
N GLU A 261 18.54 13.68 6.52
CA GLU A 261 18.53 14.51 5.31
C GLU A 261 18.02 13.71 4.10
N CYS A 262 16.97 12.90 4.30
CA CYS A 262 16.43 12.08 3.23
C CYS A 262 15.77 12.92 2.12
N SER A 263 15.97 12.45 0.88
CA SER A 263 15.38 13.03 -0.33
C SER A 263 14.13 12.28 -0.76
N SER A 264 13.24 12.98 -1.47
CA SER A 264 12.01 12.41 -2.03
C SER A 264 12.30 11.18 -2.89
N SER A 265 11.43 10.18 -2.75
CA SER A 265 11.43 8.98 -3.59
C SER A 265 10.84 9.21 -4.97
N ILE A 266 10.18 10.36 -5.19
CA ILE A 266 9.60 10.77 -6.46
C ILE A 266 10.73 11.38 -7.32
N ARG A 267 11.14 10.65 -8.35
CA ARG A 267 12.19 11.06 -9.31
C ARG A 267 11.65 11.45 -10.68
N ALA A 268 10.33 11.36 -10.87
CA ALA A 268 9.65 11.71 -12.11
C ALA A 268 8.64 12.84 -11.90
N SER A 269 8.08 13.36 -13.00
CA SER A 269 6.98 14.33 -12.92
C SER A 269 5.79 13.76 -12.14
N LEU A 270 5.09 14.60 -11.36
CA LEU A 270 3.96 14.19 -10.52
C LEU A 270 2.91 13.31 -11.21
N PRO A 271 2.35 13.67 -12.39
CA PRO A 271 1.36 12.82 -13.05
C PRO A 271 1.96 11.48 -13.51
N HIS A 272 3.22 11.48 -13.96
CA HIS A 272 3.90 10.25 -14.35
C HIS A 272 4.14 9.34 -13.13
N ALA A 273 4.60 9.89 -12.00
CA ALA A 273 4.80 9.17 -10.77
C ALA A 273 3.50 8.55 -10.23
N ALA A 274 2.40 9.33 -10.23
CA ALA A 274 1.09 8.83 -9.83
C ALA A 274 0.58 7.72 -10.76
N PHE A 275 0.82 7.85 -12.07
CA PHE A 275 0.50 6.81 -13.05
C PHE A 275 1.32 5.53 -12.84
N VAL A 276 2.61 5.64 -12.53
CA VAL A 276 3.50 4.51 -12.24
C VAL A 276 3.03 3.76 -11.00
N GLU A 277 2.82 4.46 -9.87
CA GLU A 277 2.31 3.85 -8.62
C GLU A 277 0.91 3.23 -8.81
N GLY A 278 0.04 3.91 -9.57
CA GLY A 278 -1.27 3.38 -9.92
C GLY A 278 -1.20 2.13 -10.79
N SER A 279 -0.28 2.08 -11.77
CA SER A 279 -0.08 0.91 -12.63
C SER A 279 0.49 -0.27 -11.86
N CYS A 280 1.47 -0.03 -10.96
CA CYS A 280 1.99 -1.05 -10.07
C CYS A 280 0.90 -1.61 -9.16
N SER A 281 0.10 -0.74 -8.53
CA SER A 281 -1.01 -1.17 -7.69
C SER A 281 -2.07 -1.95 -8.49
N PHE A 282 -2.43 -1.48 -9.69
CA PHE A 282 -3.34 -2.18 -10.60
C PHE A 282 -2.88 -3.62 -10.89
N LEU A 283 -1.63 -3.79 -11.31
CA LEU A 283 -1.07 -5.11 -11.62
C LEU A 283 -0.99 -6.00 -10.38
N PHE A 284 -0.53 -5.45 -9.25
CA PHE A 284 -0.47 -6.17 -7.98
C PHE A 284 -1.86 -6.67 -7.56
N HIS A 285 -2.88 -5.81 -7.58
CA HIS A 285 -4.25 -6.16 -7.22
C HIS A 285 -4.87 -7.17 -8.19
N LEU A 286 -4.59 -7.06 -9.49
CA LEU A 286 -5.08 -8.02 -10.49
C LEU A 286 -4.49 -9.42 -10.24
N VAL A 287 -3.18 -9.51 -10.00
CA VAL A 287 -2.52 -10.78 -9.65
C VAL A 287 -3.09 -11.30 -8.34
N LEU A 288 -3.18 -10.46 -7.30
CA LEU A 288 -3.72 -10.83 -5.99
C LEU A 288 -5.12 -11.46 -6.11
N LEU A 289 -6.02 -10.84 -6.89
CA LEU A 289 -7.36 -11.38 -7.14
C LEU A 289 -7.32 -12.71 -7.90
N LYS A 290 -6.44 -12.87 -8.90
CA LYS A 290 -6.30 -14.11 -9.68
C LYS A 290 -5.77 -15.27 -8.83
N VAL A 291 -4.77 -15.03 -7.98
CA VAL A 291 -4.12 -16.09 -7.19
C VAL A 291 -4.71 -16.29 -5.79
N ARG A 292 -5.70 -15.47 -5.39
CA ARG A 292 -6.29 -15.51 -4.05
C ARG A 292 -6.77 -16.90 -3.62
N GLN A 293 -7.44 -17.60 -4.52
CA GLN A 293 -8.01 -18.94 -4.28
C GLN A 293 -7.04 -20.07 -4.68
N SER A 294 -5.84 -19.73 -5.14
CA SER A 294 -4.82 -20.72 -5.51
C SER A 294 -4.11 -21.26 -4.28
N HIS A 295 -3.53 -22.46 -4.42
CA HIS A 295 -2.73 -23.08 -3.37
C HIS A 295 -1.54 -22.17 -2.96
N PRO A 296 -1.14 -22.13 -1.67
CA PRO A 296 -0.04 -21.28 -1.20
C PRO A 296 1.27 -21.45 -1.97
N LEU A 297 1.57 -22.66 -2.43
CA LEU A 297 2.77 -22.96 -3.24
C LEU A 297 2.81 -22.21 -4.58
N CYS A 298 1.66 -21.83 -5.14
CA CYS A 298 1.59 -21.00 -6.36
C CYS A 298 1.42 -19.52 -6.00
N ARG A 299 0.57 -19.24 -5.00
CA ARG A 299 0.23 -17.87 -4.60
C ARG A 299 1.43 -17.10 -4.06
N VAL A 300 2.24 -17.71 -3.19
CA VAL A 300 3.38 -17.03 -2.55
C VAL A 300 4.43 -16.62 -3.57
N PRO A 301 4.93 -17.53 -4.45
CA PRO A 301 5.88 -17.13 -5.48
C PRO A 301 5.29 -16.12 -6.47
N ALA A 302 4.02 -16.27 -6.87
CA ALA A 302 3.39 -15.34 -7.81
C ALA A 302 3.36 -13.90 -7.27
N LEU A 303 2.99 -13.71 -6.01
CA LEU A 303 2.99 -12.39 -5.38
C LEU A 303 4.42 -11.85 -5.20
N ALA A 304 5.36 -12.70 -4.78
CA ALA A 304 6.75 -12.31 -4.61
C ALA A 304 7.40 -11.87 -5.93
N VAL A 305 7.24 -12.65 -7.01
CA VAL A 305 7.71 -12.28 -8.35
C VAL A 305 7.06 -10.97 -8.80
N THR A 306 5.76 -10.81 -8.58
CA THR A 306 5.05 -9.58 -8.98
C THR A 306 5.61 -8.36 -8.27
N VAL A 307 5.78 -8.41 -6.94
CA VAL A 307 6.38 -7.31 -6.17
C VAL A 307 7.80 -7.02 -6.66
N THR A 308 8.65 -8.04 -6.78
CA THR A 308 10.04 -7.86 -7.24
C THR A 308 10.11 -7.25 -8.65
N PHE A 309 9.29 -7.73 -9.59
CA PHE A 309 9.25 -7.22 -10.95
C PHE A 309 8.76 -5.76 -11.01
N LEU A 310 7.70 -5.44 -10.28
CA LEU A 310 7.18 -4.08 -10.20
C LEU A 310 8.21 -3.14 -9.54
N THR A 311 8.88 -3.57 -8.48
CA THR A 311 9.92 -2.76 -7.83
C THR A 311 11.14 -2.56 -8.72
N TYR A 312 11.57 -3.59 -9.46
CA TYR A 312 12.64 -3.46 -10.44
C TYR A 312 12.32 -2.42 -11.53
N THR A 313 11.09 -2.47 -12.06
CA THR A 313 10.67 -1.61 -13.18
C THR A 313 10.32 -0.18 -12.76
N ALA A 314 9.60 -0.01 -11.65
CA ALA A 314 9.11 1.28 -11.18
C ALA A 314 10.01 1.96 -10.13
N GLY A 315 10.96 1.23 -9.53
CA GLY A 315 11.86 1.72 -8.49
C GLY A 315 12.59 3.02 -8.85
N PRO A 316 13.15 3.16 -10.07
CA PRO A 316 13.81 4.38 -10.52
C PRO A 316 12.90 5.63 -10.54
N PHE A 317 11.58 5.47 -10.65
CA PHE A 317 10.65 6.59 -10.78
C PHE A 317 10.04 7.03 -9.45
N THR A 318 9.64 6.08 -8.59
CA THR A 318 8.87 6.37 -7.37
C THR A 318 9.33 5.59 -6.14
N GLY A 319 10.32 4.70 -6.29
CA GLY A 319 10.65 3.69 -5.28
C GLY A 319 9.70 2.51 -5.25
N ALA A 320 8.65 2.50 -6.09
CA ALA A 320 7.69 1.41 -6.27
C ALA A 320 7.09 0.90 -4.95
N ILE A 321 6.38 1.76 -4.23
CA ILE A 321 5.89 1.45 -2.89
C ILE A 321 4.51 0.81 -2.93
N PHE A 322 3.60 1.37 -3.75
CA PHE A 322 2.21 0.96 -4.00
C PHE A 322 1.40 0.50 -2.77
N ASN A 323 1.80 1.00 -1.60
CA ASN A 323 1.25 0.74 -0.28
C ASN A 323 1.21 2.07 0.48
N PRO A 324 0.04 2.70 0.62
CA PRO A 324 -0.05 4.04 1.18
C PRO A 324 0.46 4.17 2.63
N ALA A 325 0.27 3.14 3.47
CA ALA A 325 0.76 3.17 4.86
C ALA A 325 2.29 3.11 4.89
N LEU A 326 2.88 2.21 4.10
CA LEU A 326 4.33 2.09 3.97
C LEU A 326 4.95 3.37 3.39
N ALA A 327 4.34 3.96 2.36
CA ALA A 327 4.81 5.21 1.77
C ALA A 327 4.77 6.35 2.78
N THR A 328 3.69 6.46 3.56
CA THR A 328 3.56 7.49 4.60
C THR A 328 4.67 7.39 5.63
N ALA A 329 4.98 6.18 6.12
CA ALA A 329 6.05 5.98 7.10
C ALA A 329 7.46 6.25 6.52
N THR A 330 7.69 5.91 5.25
CA THR A 330 9.04 5.90 4.66
C THR A 330 9.40 7.13 3.83
N THR A 331 8.43 7.93 3.37
CA THR A 331 8.70 9.03 2.41
C THR A 331 8.18 10.39 2.82
N PHE A 332 7.08 10.49 3.59
CA PHE A 332 6.42 11.78 3.83
C PHE A 332 7.24 12.73 4.72
N HIS A 333 8.22 12.20 5.46
CA HIS A 333 9.15 12.98 6.27
C HIS A 333 10.35 13.49 5.46
N CYS A 334 10.53 13.05 4.21
CA CYS A 334 11.64 13.43 3.37
C CYS A 334 11.41 14.73 2.62
N SER A 335 12.49 15.47 2.42
CA SER A 335 12.50 16.73 1.69
C SER A 335 12.36 16.51 0.17
N GLY A 336 11.85 17.52 -0.55
CA GLY A 336 11.82 17.54 -2.03
C GLY A 336 10.44 17.64 -2.66
N ASN A 337 9.38 17.20 -1.97
CA ASN A 337 8.00 17.30 -2.45
C ASN A 337 7.06 17.78 -1.34
N SER A 338 5.93 18.37 -1.74
CA SER A 338 4.90 18.80 -0.80
C SER A 338 4.12 17.59 -0.23
N PHE A 339 3.48 17.76 0.92
CA PHE A 339 2.57 16.74 1.47
C PHE A 339 1.50 16.30 0.45
N TRP A 340 0.95 17.25 -0.32
CA TRP A 340 -0.09 16.97 -1.31
C TRP A 340 0.44 16.22 -2.53
N ASP A 341 1.68 16.47 -2.94
CA ASP A 341 2.34 15.72 -4.01
C ASP A 341 2.43 14.23 -3.63
N TYR A 342 2.84 13.96 -2.38
CA TYR A 342 2.91 12.59 -1.87
C TYR A 342 1.54 11.93 -1.76
N ILE A 343 0.49 12.66 -1.37
CA ILE A 343 -0.88 12.14 -1.37
C ILE A 343 -1.33 11.77 -2.78
N GLN A 344 -1.04 12.60 -3.79
CA GLN A 344 -1.41 12.31 -5.18
C GLN A 344 -0.72 11.03 -5.68
N VAL A 345 0.58 10.90 -5.43
CA VAL A 345 1.37 9.78 -5.94
C VAL A 345 1.13 8.49 -5.16
N TYR A 346 1.23 8.53 -3.82
CA TYR A 346 1.25 7.31 -2.99
C TYR A 346 -0.09 6.93 -2.37
N TRP A 347 -1.09 7.81 -2.39
CA TRP A 347 -2.46 7.46 -1.98
C TRP A 347 -3.40 7.38 -3.18
N LEU A 348 -3.55 8.48 -3.94
CA LEU A 348 -4.53 8.51 -5.04
C LEU A 348 -4.15 7.56 -6.18
N GLY A 349 -2.87 7.50 -6.57
CA GLY A 349 -2.37 6.55 -7.57
C GLY A 349 -2.74 5.09 -7.22
N PRO A 350 -2.25 4.53 -6.10
CA PRO A 350 -2.57 3.17 -5.69
C PRO A 350 -4.07 2.90 -5.51
N LEU A 351 -4.84 3.87 -4.97
CA LEU A 351 -6.30 3.73 -4.86
C LEU A 351 -6.97 3.61 -6.24
N ALA A 352 -6.58 4.45 -7.20
CA ALA A 352 -7.08 4.39 -8.57
C ALA A 352 -6.71 3.05 -9.25
N GLY A 353 -5.48 2.59 -9.07
CA GLY A 353 -5.01 1.31 -9.58
C GLY A 353 -5.81 0.12 -9.05
N MET A 354 -6.03 0.07 -7.74
CA MET A 354 -6.85 -0.96 -7.09
C MET A 354 -8.30 -0.95 -7.60
N LEU A 355 -8.92 0.23 -7.74
CA LEU A 355 -10.28 0.36 -8.29
C LEU A 355 -10.35 -0.13 -9.74
N ALA A 356 -9.39 0.23 -10.58
CA ALA A 356 -9.30 -0.25 -11.96
C ALA A 356 -9.14 -1.77 -12.03
N ALA A 357 -8.37 -2.38 -11.12
CA ALA A 357 -8.18 -3.82 -11.06
C ALA A 357 -9.48 -4.54 -10.68
N LEU A 358 -10.23 -4.02 -9.71
CA LEU A 358 -11.54 -4.56 -9.32
C LEU A 358 -12.54 -4.46 -10.46
N LEU A 359 -12.62 -3.30 -11.11
CA LEU A 359 -13.48 -3.09 -12.27
C LEU A 359 -13.15 -4.10 -13.38
N LEU A 360 -11.88 -4.29 -13.72
CA LEU A 360 -11.48 -5.22 -14.77
C LEU A 360 -11.79 -6.69 -14.41
N PHE A 361 -11.51 -7.07 -13.15
CA PHE A 361 -11.63 -8.46 -12.72
C PHE A 361 -13.08 -8.92 -12.51
N GLN A 362 -13.90 -8.12 -11.83
CA GLN A 362 -15.29 -8.47 -11.51
C GLN A 362 -16.31 -7.85 -12.47
N GLY A 363 -15.96 -6.72 -13.08
CA GLY A 363 -16.87 -5.92 -13.90
C GLY A 363 -17.96 -5.18 -13.12
N ASN A 364 -18.17 -5.51 -11.85
CA ASN A 364 -18.95 -4.77 -10.87
C ASN A 364 -18.15 -4.59 -9.57
N ILE A 365 -18.49 -3.56 -8.78
CA ILE A 365 -17.98 -3.38 -7.43
C ILE A 365 -19.19 -3.48 -6.51
N PRO A 366 -19.39 -4.57 -5.76
CA PRO A 366 -20.65 -4.84 -5.05
C PRO A 366 -21.16 -3.68 -4.18
N ARG A 367 -20.25 -2.91 -3.56
CA ARG A 367 -20.57 -1.74 -2.74
C ARG A 367 -20.86 -0.44 -3.50
N LEU A 368 -20.39 -0.29 -4.75
CA LEU A 368 -20.54 0.95 -5.53
C LEU A 368 -21.54 0.78 -6.68
N PHE A 369 -21.47 -0.34 -7.40
CA PHE A 369 -22.28 -0.63 -8.56
C PHE A 369 -22.74 -2.09 -8.52
N GLN A 370 -24.05 -2.33 -8.35
CA GLN A 370 -24.61 -3.68 -8.46
C GLN A 370 -24.62 -4.20 -9.90
N LYS A 371 -24.73 -3.28 -10.88
CA LYS A 371 -24.73 -3.61 -12.30
C LYS A 371 -23.31 -3.74 -12.82
N ASN A 372 -23.07 -4.79 -13.61
CA ASN A 372 -21.79 -5.03 -14.25
C ASN A 372 -21.57 -3.97 -15.35
N LEU A 373 -20.61 -3.07 -15.11
CA LEU A 373 -20.33 -1.90 -15.95
C LEU A 373 -19.59 -2.30 -17.24
N LEU A 374 -18.73 -3.33 -17.15
CA LEU A 374 -17.95 -3.80 -18.30
C LEU A 374 -18.63 -4.97 -19.02
N TYR A 375 -19.25 -5.90 -18.27
CA TYR A 375 -19.94 -7.05 -18.83
C TYR A 375 -21.46 -6.85 -18.78
N SER A 376 -21.96 -5.84 -19.51
CA SER A 376 -23.41 -5.73 -19.72
C SER A 376 -23.88 -6.88 -20.60
N GLN A 377 -24.61 -7.85 -20.04
CA GLN A 377 -25.36 -8.80 -20.86
C GLN A 377 -26.42 -8.01 -21.64
N LYS A 378 -26.14 -7.72 -22.92
CA LYS A 378 -27.21 -7.42 -23.89
C LYS A 378 -28.11 -8.64 -23.94
N SER A 379 -29.30 -8.58 -23.35
CA SER A 379 -30.27 -9.66 -23.46
C SER A 379 -30.62 -9.83 -24.94
N LYS A 380 -30.07 -10.87 -25.56
CA LYS A 380 -30.29 -11.19 -26.98
C LYS A 380 -31.63 -11.92 -27.23
N TYR A 381 -32.53 -11.97 -26.26
CA TYR A 381 -33.88 -12.48 -26.45
C TYR A 381 -34.90 -11.46 -25.94
N LYS A 382 -35.34 -10.58 -26.85
CA LYS A 382 -36.68 -9.98 -26.76
C LYS A 382 -37.67 -11.13 -26.84
N VAL A 383 -38.27 -11.51 -25.72
CA VAL A 383 -39.48 -12.33 -25.72
C VAL A 383 -40.54 -11.56 -26.52
N PRO A 384 -41.08 -12.10 -27.63
CA PRO A 384 -42.17 -11.45 -28.34
C PRO A 384 -43.38 -11.39 -27.39
N LYS A 385 -43.86 -10.18 -27.09
CA LYS A 385 -45.16 -9.97 -26.47
C LYS A 385 -46.22 -10.52 -27.42
N ALA A 386 -46.67 -11.75 -27.20
CA ALA A 386 -47.90 -12.24 -27.80
C ALA A 386 -49.06 -11.45 -27.20
N LYS A 387 -49.80 -10.81 -28.10
CA LYS A 387 -50.85 -9.83 -27.89
C LYS A 387 -52.07 -10.53 -27.29
N VAL A 388 -52.46 -10.18 -26.05
CA VAL A 388 -53.80 -10.49 -25.53
C VAL A 388 -54.77 -9.63 -26.33
N ALA A 389 -55.41 -10.22 -27.33
CA ALA A 389 -56.55 -9.62 -28.01
C ALA A 389 -57.81 -10.03 -27.26
N ALA A 390 -58.44 -9.05 -26.62
CA ALA A 390 -59.82 -9.15 -26.17
C ALA A 390 -60.72 -9.43 -27.39
N GLN A 391 -61.50 -10.51 -27.31
CA GLN A 391 -62.78 -10.56 -28.00
C GLN A 391 -63.87 -10.28 -26.97
N VAL A 392 -64.41 -9.08 -27.06
CA VAL A 392 -65.75 -8.73 -26.58
C VAL A 392 -66.62 -8.79 -27.82
N GLU A 393 -67.54 -9.74 -27.89
CA GLU A 393 -68.74 -9.63 -28.72
C GLU A 393 -69.90 -10.27 -27.94
N SER A 394 -70.96 -9.48 -27.76
CA SER A 394 -72.19 -9.73 -27.03
C SER A 394 -72.97 -10.95 -27.54
N ASP A 395 -73.56 -11.74 -26.62
CA ASP A 395 -75.01 -12.01 -26.73
C ASP A 395 -75.67 -12.43 -25.40
N LYS A 396 -76.98 -12.18 -25.34
CA LYS A 396 -77.91 -11.96 -24.20
C LYS A 396 -78.23 -13.13 -23.22
N PRO A 397 -78.96 -12.84 -22.11
CA PRO A 397 -79.15 -13.74 -20.96
C PRO A 397 -80.43 -14.58 -21.03
N GLN A 398 -80.41 -15.77 -20.41
CA GLN A 398 -81.65 -16.44 -19.99
C GLN A 398 -81.53 -17.29 -18.73
N GLN A 399 -82.57 -17.13 -17.92
CA GLN A 399 -82.88 -17.60 -16.59
C GLN A 399 -83.35 -19.07 -16.59
N LYS A 400 -82.88 -19.92 -15.67
CA LYS A 400 -83.74 -20.96 -15.04
C LYS A 400 -83.14 -21.63 -13.80
N ARG A 401 -83.95 -21.57 -12.73
CA ARG A 401 -83.89 -22.34 -11.48
C ARG A 401 -83.71 -23.85 -11.70
N LYS A 402 -82.98 -24.51 -10.81
CA LYS A 402 -83.51 -25.68 -10.07
C LYS A 402 -82.68 -25.98 -8.82
N ALA A 403 -83.41 -26.08 -7.71
CA ALA A 403 -82.96 -26.54 -6.41
C ALA A 403 -82.70 -28.06 -6.40
N GLY A 404 -81.81 -28.51 -5.51
CA GLY A 404 -81.60 -29.92 -5.19
C GLY A 404 -80.69 -30.09 -3.97
N LYS A 405 -81.32 -30.25 -2.80
CA LYS A 405 -80.74 -30.68 -1.51
C LYS A 405 -79.98 -32.01 -1.64
N SER A 406 -78.87 -32.17 -0.91
CA SER A 406 -78.81 -33.04 0.29
C SER A 406 -77.43 -33.01 0.97
N ASN A 407 -77.46 -32.78 2.28
CA ASN A 407 -76.34 -32.96 3.23
C ASN A 407 -75.92 -34.42 3.36
N SER A 408 -74.64 -34.66 3.66
CA SER A 408 -74.21 -35.50 4.78
C SER A 408 -72.70 -35.40 5.02
N GLU A 409 -72.34 -34.64 6.05
CA GLU A 409 -71.13 -34.78 6.89
C GLU A 409 -71.32 -36.00 7.85
N PRO A 410 -70.45 -36.29 8.84
CA PRO A 410 -68.97 -36.29 8.91
C PRO A 410 -68.41 -37.61 9.51
N ARG A 411 -67.07 -37.74 9.56
CA ARG A 411 -66.21 -38.31 10.63
C ARG A 411 -64.88 -38.76 10.01
N ALA A 412 -63.70 -38.58 10.59
CA ALA A 412 -63.26 -37.98 11.84
C ALA A 412 -61.80 -37.53 11.65
#